data_AF-A0A2V7S4J9-F1
#
_entry.id   AF-A0A2V7S4J9-F1
#
_cell.length_a   1.000
_cell.length_b   1.000
_cell.length_c   1.000
_cell.angle_alpha   90.00
_cell.angle_beta   90.00
_cell.angle_gamma   90.00
#
_symmetry.space_group_name_H-M   'P 1'
#
loop_
_entity.id
_entity.type
_entity.pdbx_description
1 polymer ?
#
loop_
_entity_poly.entity_id
_entity_poly.type
_entity_poly.pdbx_seq_one_letter_code
_entity_poly.pdbx_strand_id
1 'polypeptide(L)'
;MRKLLLQLDSSRLPSAFDQVVAYDAGADVVMSYGGVTEPDVRDLIHGCLFTRGPKDLHNTAVWIGGTNMAAGEQLLALAVDSMFPPFKVSIMLDSNGSNTTAVAAV
;
A
#
# COMPACT_ATOMS: atom_id res chain seq x y z
N MET A 1 -2.20 14.66 12.28
CA MET A 1 -3.41 13.94 11.80
C MET A 1 -3.21 12.45 12.04
N ARG A 2 -4.25 11.61 11.93
CA ARG A 2 -4.07 10.14 11.99
C ARG A 2 -3.26 9.67 10.77
N LYS A 3 -2.26 8.83 11.00
CA LYS A 3 -1.45 8.12 10.00
C LYS A 3 -2.25 6.96 9.42
N LEU A 4 -2.68 7.09 8.17
CA LEU A 4 -3.48 6.10 7.47
C LEU A 4 -2.57 5.26 6.58
N LEU A 5 -2.68 3.94 6.68
CA LEU A 5 -2.05 3.02 5.76
C LEU A 5 -3.14 2.29 4.96
N LEU A 6 -3.12 2.45 3.64
CA LEU A 6 -3.94 1.66 2.73
C LEU A 6 -3.18 0.39 2.36
N GLN A 7 -3.68 -0.78 2.73
CA GLN A 7 -3.11 -2.06 2.33
C GLN A 7 -3.87 -2.58 1.10
N LEU A 8 -3.15 -2.78 0.00
CA LEU A 8 -3.62 -3.36 -1.25
C LEU A 8 -3.02 -4.75 -1.41
N ASP A 9 -3.81 -5.79 -1.20
CA ASP A 9 -3.36 -7.18 -1.28
C ASP A 9 -3.92 -7.84 -2.54
N SER A 10 -3.03 -8.37 -3.38
CA SER A 10 -3.41 -9.13 -4.58
C SER A 10 -4.08 -10.48 -4.23
N SER A 11 -3.89 -10.98 -3.02
CA SER A 11 -4.52 -12.20 -2.52
C SER A 11 -5.93 -11.91 -2.04
N ARG A 12 -6.84 -12.89 -2.14
CA ARG A 12 -8.25 -12.76 -1.73
C ARG A 12 -8.44 -12.17 -0.32
N LEU A 13 -7.58 -12.56 0.62
CA LEU A 13 -7.57 -12.03 1.99
C LEU A 13 -6.29 -11.22 2.18
N PRO A 14 -6.37 -10.01 2.75
CA PRO A 14 -5.19 -9.26 3.13
C PRO A 14 -4.35 -9.99 4.18
N SER A 15 -3.03 -9.89 4.06
CA SER A 15 -2.08 -10.45 5.02
C SER A 15 -2.30 -9.85 6.42
N ALA A 16 -2.63 -10.71 7.39
CA ALA A 16 -2.68 -10.34 8.80
C ALA A 16 -1.28 -10.02 9.36
N PHE A 17 -0.24 -10.65 8.81
CA PHE A 17 1.15 -10.37 9.17
C PHE A 17 1.50 -8.91 8.87
N ASP A 18 1.21 -8.45 7.65
CA ASP A 18 1.50 -7.08 7.22
C ASP A 18 0.72 -6.07 8.07
N GLN A 19 -0.53 -6.39 8.45
CA GLN A 19 -1.34 -5.52 9.32
C GLN A 19 -0.71 -5.37 10.71
N VAL A 20 -0.29 -6.48 11.33
CA VAL A 20 0.40 -6.43 12.64
C VAL A 20 1.67 -5.61 12.54
N VAL A 21 2.51 -5.87 11.53
CA VAL A 21 3.76 -5.11 11.30
C VAL A 21 3.47 -3.63 11.08
N ALA A 22 2.43 -3.28 10.32
CA ALA A 22 2.05 -1.89 10.09
C ALA A 22 1.64 -1.15 11.38
N TYR A 23 0.86 -1.80 12.25
CA TYR A 23 0.48 -1.21 13.53
C TYR A 23 1.69 -1.06 14.47
N ASP A 24 2.55 -2.08 14.55
CA ASP A 24 3.77 -2.03 15.36
C ASP A 24 4.77 -0.98 14.84
N ALA A 25 4.78 -0.73 13.52
CA ALA A 25 5.54 0.35 12.88
C ALA A 25 4.89 1.75 13.04
N GLY A 26 3.73 1.83 13.69
CA GLY A 26 3.08 3.08 14.06
C GLY A 26 2.04 3.61 13.07
N ALA A 27 1.42 2.78 12.23
CA ALA A 27 0.18 3.18 11.56
C ALA A 27 -0.94 3.37 12.62
N ASP A 28 -1.72 4.46 12.51
CA ASP A 28 -2.85 4.66 13.43
C ASP A 28 -4.09 3.89 12.97
N VAL A 29 -4.24 3.72 11.65
CA VAL A 29 -5.33 2.97 11.02
C VAL A 29 -4.79 2.26 9.78
N VAL A 30 -5.07 0.96 9.67
CA VAL A 30 -4.82 0.16 8.46
C VAL A 30 -6.16 -0.12 7.78
N MET A 31 -6.29 0.29 6.52
CA MET A 31 -7.46 0.05 5.67
C MET A 31 -7.10 -1.00 4.61
N SER A 32 -7.61 -2.22 4.78
CA SER A 32 -7.15 -3.37 3.99
C SER A 32 -8.15 -3.83 2.96
N TYR A 33 -7.68 -4.00 1.72
CA TYR A 33 -8.44 -4.53 0.59
C TYR A 33 -7.71 -5.77 0.06
N GLY A 34 -8.45 -6.87 -0.09
CA GLY A 34 -7.95 -8.12 -0.67
C GLY A 34 -8.57 -8.38 -2.03
N GLY A 35 -7.89 -9.16 -2.85
CA GLY A 35 -8.28 -9.46 -4.23
C GLY A 35 -8.21 -8.23 -5.12
N VAL A 36 -7.30 -7.30 -4.81
CA VAL A 36 -7.14 -6.06 -5.56
C VAL A 36 -6.62 -6.38 -6.96
N THR A 37 -7.30 -5.84 -7.96
CA THR A 37 -6.93 -5.97 -9.38
C THR A 37 -6.53 -4.64 -9.98
N GLU A 38 -5.89 -4.66 -11.15
CA GLU A 38 -5.41 -3.46 -11.85
C GLU A 38 -6.46 -2.34 -11.99
N PRO A 39 -7.74 -2.61 -12.36
CA PRO A 39 -8.75 -1.57 -12.48
C PRO A 39 -9.10 -0.86 -11.16
N ASP A 40 -8.88 -1.51 -10.02
CA ASP A 40 -9.25 -0.97 -8.70
C ASP A 40 -8.23 0.07 -8.21
N VAL A 41 -6.96 -0.09 -8.60
CA VAL A 41 -5.82 0.65 -8.02
C VAL A 41 -6.00 2.15 -8.14
N ARG A 42 -6.35 2.65 -9.32
CA ARG A 42 -6.43 4.10 -9.57
C ARG A 42 -7.42 4.78 -8.63
N ASP A 43 -8.61 4.22 -8.51
CA ASP A 43 -9.69 4.83 -7.73
C ASP A 43 -9.36 4.76 -6.22
N LEU A 44 -8.72 3.69 -5.76
CA LEU A 44 -8.20 3.56 -4.40
C LEU A 44 -7.08 4.58 -4.10
N ILE A 45 -6.14 4.78 -5.02
CA ILE A 45 -5.07 5.79 -4.88
C ILE A 45 -5.65 7.20 -4.87
N HIS A 46 -6.57 7.52 -5.79
CA HIS A 46 -7.26 8.81 -5.80
C HIS A 46 -8.00 9.11 -4.50
N GLY A 47 -8.58 8.09 -3.86
CA GLY A 47 -9.16 8.20 -2.51
C GLY A 47 -8.15 8.67 -1.46
N CYS A 48 -6.88 8.24 -1.56
CA CYS A 48 -5.80 8.73 -0.69
C CYS A 48 -5.31 10.14 -1.06
N LEU A 49 -5.33 10.51 -2.34
CA LEU A 49 -4.80 11.78 -2.84
C LEU A 49 -5.76 12.96 -2.62
N PHE A 50 -7.05 12.80 -2.90
CA PHE A 50 -7.99 13.93 -2.97
C PHE A 50 -8.79 14.17 -1.69
N THR A 51 -8.55 13.38 -0.64
CA THR A 51 -9.22 13.53 0.65
C THR A 51 -8.42 14.34 1.68
N ARG A 52 -7.19 14.75 1.35
CA ARG A 52 -6.31 15.57 2.19
C ARG A 52 -5.62 16.65 1.37
N GLY A 53 -5.27 17.77 2.04
CA GLY A 53 -4.48 18.82 1.40
C GLY A 53 -3.04 18.34 1.11
N PRO A 54 -2.34 18.89 0.10
CA PRO A 54 -0.98 18.44 -0.27
C PRO A 54 0.04 18.43 0.88
N LYS A 55 -0.09 19.37 1.84
CA LYS A 55 0.79 19.42 3.02
C LYS A 55 0.57 18.27 3.99
N ASP A 56 -0.62 17.66 3.99
CA ASP A 56 -1.02 16.61 4.93
C ASP A 56 -0.91 15.20 4.34
N LEU A 57 -0.63 15.06 3.04
CA LEU A 57 -0.53 13.77 2.35
C LEU A 57 0.54 12.85 2.93
N HIS A 58 1.57 13.40 3.59
CA HIS A 58 2.58 12.61 4.31
C HIS A 58 1.99 11.77 5.47
N ASN A 59 0.76 12.05 5.90
CA ASN A 59 0.04 11.23 6.90
C ASN A 59 -0.74 10.07 6.26
N THR A 60 -0.66 9.87 4.95
CA THR A 60 -1.26 8.75 4.21
C THR A 60 -0.17 8.00 3.47
N ALA A 61 -0.19 6.67 3.54
CA ALA A 61 0.72 5.80 2.80
C ALA A 61 -0.03 4.59 2.23
N VAL A 62 0.61 3.89 1.30
CA VAL A 62 0.10 2.68 0.65
C VAL A 62 1.10 1.54 0.82
N TRP A 63 0.62 0.37 1.20
CA TRP A 63 1.38 -0.89 1.23
C TRP A 63 0.76 -1.85 0.23
N ILE A 64 1.55 -2.32 -0.73
CA ILE A 64 1.16 -3.33 -1.72
C ILE A 64 1.74 -4.67 -1.30
N GLY A 65 0.90 -5.69 -1.17
CA GLY A 65 1.28 -7.01 -0.69
C GLY A 65 0.63 -8.15 -1.46
N GLY A 66 0.56 -9.30 -0.79
CA GLY A 66 0.03 -10.54 -1.32
C GLY A 66 1.10 -11.53 -1.76
N THR A 67 0.66 -12.71 -2.24
CA THR A 67 1.56 -13.85 -2.45
C THR A 67 2.22 -13.89 -3.82
N ASN A 68 1.80 -13.05 -4.77
CA ASN A 68 2.34 -13.01 -6.13
C ASN A 68 3.13 -11.72 -6.36
N MET A 69 4.44 -11.86 -6.54
CA MET A 69 5.34 -10.73 -6.80
C MET A 69 4.97 -9.98 -8.08
N ALA A 70 4.79 -10.68 -9.20
CA ALA A 70 4.52 -10.05 -10.50
C ALA A 70 3.21 -9.25 -10.48
N ALA A 71 2.18 -9.77 -9.79
CA ALA A 71 0.95 -9.02 -9.55
C ALA A 71 1.22 -7.77 -8.70
N GLY A 72 1.99 -7.90 -7.61
CA GLY A 72 2.37 -6.75 -6.77
C GLY A 72 3.13 -5.66 -7.53
N GLU A 73 4.06 -6.03 -8.42
CA GLU A 73 4.78 -5.08 -9.28
C GLU A 73 3.85 -4.35 -10.26
N GLN A 74 2.87 -5.04 -10.84
CA GLN A 74 1.84 -4.43 -11.71
C GLN A 74 1.00 -3.42 -10.93
N LEU A 75 0.53 -3.78 -9.72
CA LEU A 75 -0.23 -2.88 -8.87
C LEU A 75 0.61 -1.66 -8.46
N LEU A 76 1.91 -1.84 -8.18
CA LEU A 76 2.83 -0.75 -7.86
C LEU A 76 2.99 0.22 -9.03
N ALA A 77 3.22 -0.29 -10.24
CA ALA A 77 3.36 0.54 -11.43
C ALA A 77 2.12 1.41 -11.65
N LEU A 78 0.93 0.82 -11.57
CA LEU A 78 -0.35 1.54 -11.69
C LEU A 78 -0.56 2.56 -10.57
N ALA A 79 -0.17 2.22 -9.35
CA ALA A 79 -0.30 3.11 -8.20
C ALA A 79 0.60 4.35 -8.36
N VAL A 80 1.82 4.18 -8.85
CA VAL A 80 2.75 5.28 -9.15
C VAL A 80 2.23 6.13 -10.31
N ASP A 81 1.72 5.51 -11.38
CA ASP A 81 1.15 6.22 -12.55
C ASP A 81 -0.10 7.02 -12.19
N SER A 82 -0.82 6.63 -11.14
CA SER A 82 -2.00 7.35 -10.63
C SER A 82 -1.65 8.62 -9.84
N MET A 83 -0.36 8.93 -9.64
CA MET A 83 0.10 10.10 -8.87
C MET A 83 0.71 11.17 -9.77
N PHE A 84 0.52 12.44 -9.39
CA PHE A 84 1.07 13.58 -10.12
C PHE A 84 1.32 14.76 -9.17
N PRO A 85 2.36 15.59 -9.37
CA PRO A 85 2.64 16.71 -8.47
C PRO A 85 1.45 17.70 -8.35
N PRO A 86 1.12 18.22 -7.15
CA PRO A 86 1.72 17.91 -5.84
C PRO A 86 1.07 16.71 -5.10
N PHE A 87 0.14 16.00 -5.74
CA PHE A 87 -0.63 14.89 -5.17
C PHE A 87 0.13 13.56 -5.25
N LYS A 88 0.94 13.30 -4.21
CA LYS A 88 1.67 12.05 -4.03
C LYS A 88 1.56 11.58 -2.58
N VAL A 89 1.55 10.27 -2.39
CA VAL A 89 1.69 9.61 -1.08
C VAL A 89 2.85 8.60 -1.15
N SER A 90 3.38 8.20 0.01
CA SER A 90 4.40 7.15 0.06
C SER A 90 3.80 5.78 -0.29
N ILE A 91 4.54 4.98 -1.05
CA ILE A 91 4.15 3.61 -1.42
C ILE A 91 5.30 2.65 -1.08
N MET A 92 4.95 1.47 -0.56
CA MET A 92 5.83 0.34 -0.35
C MET A 92 5.24 -0.91 -1.02
N LEU A 93 6.08 -1.75 -1.61
CA LEU A 93 5.73 -3.08 -2.12
C LEU A 93 6.48 -4.13 -1.31
N ASP A 94 5.78 -5.13 -0.79
CA ASP A 94 6.39 -6.24 -0.04
C ASP A 94 5.56 -7.53 -0.14
N SER A 95 5.35 -8.01 -1.38
CA SER A 95 4.64 -9.26 -1.62
C SER A 95 5.35 -10.44 -0.97
N ASN A 96 4.69 -11.09 0.00
CA ASN A 96 5.20 -12.21 0.77
C ASN A 96 6.53 -11.93 1.48
N GLY A 97 6.74 -10.68 1.91
CA GLY A 97 7.97 -10.27 2.57
C GLY A 97 9.19 -10.21 1.64
N SER A 98 9.00 -10.26 0.32
CA SER A 98 10.09 -10.35 -0.66
C SER A 98 11.18 -9.29 -0.52
N ASN A 99 10.83 -8.09 -0.05
CA ASN A 99 11.76 -6.96 0.07
C ASN A 99 12.26 -6.78 1.52
N THR A 100 11.51 -7.27 2.51
CA THR A 100 11.84 -7.11 3.95
C THR A 100 12.42 -8.37 4.59
N THR A 101 12.06 -9.56 4.11
CA THR A 101 12.60 -10.86 4.56
C THR A 101 13.82 -11.32 3.77
N ALA A 102 14.41 -10.47 2.93
CA ALA A 102 15.74 -10.71 2.35
C ALA A 102 16.83 -10.96 3.41
N VAL A 103 16.57 -10.64 4.69
CA VAL A 103 17.45 -10.93 5.84
C VAL A 103 17.26 -12.36 6.40
N ALA A 104 16.19 -13.09 6.05
CA ALA A 104 15.90 -14.42 6.56
C ALA A 104 16.42 -15.57 5.67
N ALA A 105 16.88 -15.27 4.44
CA ALA A 105 17.42 -16.24 3.49
C ALA A 105 18.97 -16.25 3.46
N VAL A 106 19.61 -15.97 4.59
CA VAL A 106 21.07 -16.12 4.80
C VAL A 106 21.33 -17.23 5.81
#